data_AF-A0A941RL32-F1
#
_entry.id   AF-A0A941RL32-F1
#
_cell.length_a   1.000
_cell.length_b   1.000
_cell.length_c   1.000
_cell.angle_alpha   90.00
_cell.angle_beta   90.00
_cell.angle_gamma   90.00
#
_symmetry.space_group_name_H-M   'P 1'
#
loop_
_entity.id
_entity.type
_entity.pdbx_description
1 polymer ?
#
loop_
_entity_poly.entity_id
_entity_poly.type
_entity_poly.pdbx_seq_one_letter_code
_entity_poly.pdbx_strand_id
1 'polypeptide(L)'
;MLAWLSVALLLGFATVALMVWHDPWLLARAEFARQRRAAGLVPASVDAAGHRWVYARSRTFSPTAPTVVMLHGFVGSKENWYPLARALRGRYRLLIPDLPGWGESERRSDAVYGFPEQAARVSAFIAALSPEAPVILLGHSMGGGIAA
;
A
#
# COMPACT_ATOMS: atom_id res chain seq x y z
N MET A 1 7.33 16.84 43.45
CA MET A 1 7.31 15.70 42.51
C MET A 1 6.12 15.76 41.55
N LEU A 2 4.88 15.94 42.05
CA LEU A 2 3.67 16.02 41.22
C LEU A 2 3.64 17.19 40.20
N ALA A 3 4.11 18.39 40.56
CA ALA A 3 4.11 19.54 39.66
C ALA A 3 4.98 19.34 38.40
N TRP A 4 6.15 18.72 38.55
CA TRP A 4 7.05 18.41 37.43
C TRP A 4 6.47 17.36 36.48
N LEU A 5 5.71 16.40 37.01
CA LEU A 5 4.99 15.41 36.21
C LEU A 5 3.90 16.08 35.37
N SER A 6 3.12 16.99 35.95
CA SER A 6 2.10 17.75 35.22
C SER A 6 2.68 18.64 34.12
N VAL A 7 3.80 19.33 34.39
CA VAL A 7 4.50 20.14 33.38
C VAL A 7 5.02 19.26 32.24
N ALA A 8 5.64 18.11 32.55
CA ALA A 8 6.12 17.18 31.54
C ALA A 8 4.98 16.62 30.65
N LEU A 9 3.84 16.28 31.25
CA LEU A 9 2.65 15.82 30.52
C LEU A 9 2.08 16.91 29.60
N LEU A 10 2.00 18.16 30.08
CA LEU A 10 1.53 19.29 29.28
C LEU A 10 2.46 19.59 28.10
N LEU A 11 3.78 19.57 28.33
CA LEU A 11 4.77 19.75 27.26
C LEU A 11 4.69 18.61 26.24
N GLY A 12 4.51 17.37 26.70
CA GLY A 12 4.29 16.22 25.83
C GLY A 12 3.04 16.37 24.97
N PHE A 13 1.92 16.77 25.58
CA PHE A 13 0.66 17.03 24.87
C PHE A 13 0.81 18.16 23.85
N ALA A 14 1.39 19.29 24.23
CA ALA A 14 1.62 20.44 23.34
C ALA A 14 2.53 20.07 22.16
N THR A 15 3.54 19.24 22.39
CA THR A 15 4.43 18.73 21.33
C THR A 15 3.66 17.88 20.33
N VAL A 16 2.86 16.91 20.81
CA VAL A 16 2.03 16.07 19.92
C VAL A 16 1.01 16.92 19.15
N ALA A 17 0.38 17.90 19.82
CA ALA A 17 -0.57 18.81 19.18
C ALA A 17 0.09 19.64 18.07
N LEU A 18 1.29 20.19 18.29
CA LEU A 18 2.06 20.91 17.27
C LEU A 18 2.47 20.00 16.11
N MET A 19 2.88 18.76 16.38
CA MET A 19 3.22 17.80 15.31
C MET A 19 2.02 17.48 14.42
N VAL A 20 0.84 17.24 15.03
CA VAL A 20 -0.39 16.98 14.28
C VAL A 20 -0.89 18.24 13.55
N TRP A 21 -0.71 19.42 14.14
CA TRP A 21 -1.03 20.69 13.48
C TRP A 21 -0.19 20.91 12.22
N HIS A 22 1.11 20.62 12.27
CA HIS A 22 2.01 20.74 11.12
C HIS A 22 1.78 19.64 10.08
N ASP A 23 1.38 18.44 10.51
CA ASP A 23 1.17 17.30 9.64
C ASP A 23 -0.07 16.50 10.07
N PRO A 24 -1.26 16.88 9.57
CA PRO A 24 -2.52 16.25 9.98
C PRO A 24 -2.57 14.76 9.57
N TRP A 25 -1.75 14.34 8.60
CA TRP A 25 -1.68 12.96 8.13
C TRP A 25 -0.72 12.09 8.93
N LEU A 26 -0.04 12.63 9.95
CA LEU A 26 0.86 11.86 10.81
C LEU A 26 0.17 10.66 11.47
N LEU A 27 -1.01 10.90 12.05
CA LEU A 27 -1.76 9.84 12.73
C LEU A 27 -2.26 8.78 11.75
N ALA A 28 -2.73 9.20 10.57
CA ALA A 28 -3.13 8.27 9.51
C ALA A 28 -1.97 7.40 9.04
N ARG A 29 -0.80 7.98 8.78
CA ARG A 29 0.40 7.21 8.36
C ARG A 29 0.89 6.29 9.47
N ALA A 30 0.85 6.70 10.73
CA ALA A 30 1.18 5.85 11.86
C ALA A 30 0.22 4.65 11.96
N GLU A 31 -1.08 4.88 11.78
CA GLU A 31 -2.11 3.85 11.75
C GLU A 31 -1.93 2.89 10.57
N PHE A 32 -1.68 3.40 9.37
CA PHE A 32 -1.38 2.57 8.20
C PHE A 32 -0.12 1.72 8.38
N ALA A 33 0.94 2.29 8.97
CA ALA A 33 2.14 1.53 9.31
C ALA A 33 1.85 0.42 10.32
N ARG A 34 1.00 0.68 11.33
CA ARG A 34 0.55 -0.31 12.31
C ARG A 34 -0.25 -1.44 11.63
N GLN A 35 -1.21 -1.10 10.77
CA GLN A 35 -2.02 -2.07 10.02
C GLN A 35 -1.15 -2.92 9.09
N ARG A 36 -0.21 -2.31 8.35
CA ARG A 36 0.74 -3.03 7.49
C ARG A 36 1.55 -4.07 8.25
N ARG A 37 2.10 -3.67 9.42
CA ARG A 37 2.87 -4.57 10.30
C ARG A 37 2.00 -5.71 10.82
N ALA A 38 0.78 -5.41 11.28
CA ALA A 38 -0.17 -6.42 11.74
C ALA A 38 -0.55 -7.42 10.63
N ALA A 39 -0.67 -6.95 9.39
CA ALA A 39 -0.89 -7.78 8.21
C ALA A 39 0.34 -8.59 7.77
N GLY A 40 1.50 -8.44 8.41
CA GLY A 40 2.73 -9.15 8.05
C GLY A 40 3.34 -8.68 6.73
N LEU A 41 3.04 -7.43 6.34
CA LEU A 41 3.50 -6.84 5.10
C LEU A 41 4.75 -5.98 5.32
N VAL A 42 5.55 -5.83 4.27
CA VAL A 42 6.69 -4.91 4.19
C VAL A 42 6.56 -4.02 2.95
N PRO A 43 7.05 -2.76 2.98
CA PRO A 43 7.10 -1.93 1.78
C PRO A 43 8.13 -2.48 0.79
N ALA A 44 7.88 -2.24 -0.49
CA ALA A 44 8.78 -2.53 -1.58
C ALA A 44 8.53 -1.57 -2.75
N SER A 45 9.46 -1.55 -3.69
CA SER A 45 9.32 -0.83 -4.95
C SER A 45 9.92 -1.60 -6.12
N VAL A 46 9.41 -1.36 -7.32
CA VAL A 46 9.92 -1.95 -8.56
C VAL A 46 9.70 -0.97 -9.71
N ASP A 47 10.64 -0.89 -10.64
CA ASP A 47 10.45 -0.14 -11.88
C ASP A 47 9.84 -1.06 -12.93
N ALA A 48 8.66 -0.70 -13.44
CA ALA A 48 7.95 -1.48 -14.46
C ALA A 48 7.08 -0.57 -15.32
N ALA A 49 7.06 -0.84 -16.64
CA ALA A 49 6.34 -0.02 -17.63
C ALA A 49 6.65 1.49 -17.51
N GLY A 50 7.94 1.83 -17.29
CA GLY A 50 8.42 3.20 -17.25
C GLY A 50 7.95 4.03 -16.03
N HIS A 51 7.51 3.36 -14.96
CA HIS A 51 7.11 3.98 -13.71
C HIS A 51 7.76 3.29 -12.52
N ARG A 52 8.09 4.05 -11.48
CA ARG A 52 8.39 3.49 -10.16
C ARG A 52 7.11 3.11 -9.43
N TRP A 53 6.92 1.83 -9.18
CA TRP A 53 5.82 1.31 -8.36
C TRP A 53 6.22 1.24 -6.91
N VAL A 54 5.32 1.64 -6.02
CA VAL A 54 5.41 1.38 -4.58
C VAL A 54 4.30 0.42 -4.19
N TYR A 55 4.64 -0.62 -3.44
CA TYR A 55 3.69 -1.66 -3.07
C TYR A 55 4.01 -2.24 -1.70
N ALA A 56 2.99 -2.82 -1.06
CA ALA A 56 3.18 -3.65 0.12
C ALA A 56 3.23 -5.13 -0.32
N ARG A 57 4.10 -5.92 0.30
CA ARG A 57 4.21 -7.36 0.02
C ARG A 57 4.26 -8.20 1.27
N SER A 58 3.81 -9.46 1.19
CA SER A 58 4.00 -10.44 2.26
C SER A 58 5.50 -10.56 2.62
N ARG A 59 5.81 -10.46 3.91
CA ARG A 59 7.16 -10.72 4.42
C ARG A 59 7.48 -12.21 4.42
N THR A 60 6.50 -13.03 4.79
CA THR A 60 6.58 -14.49 4.81
C THR A 60 5.33 -15.08 4.17
N PHE A 61 5.49 -16.21 3.48
CA PHE A 61 4.44 -16.98 2.83
C PHE A 61 4.97 -18.41 2.59
N SER A 62 4.07 -19.38 2.42
CA SER A 62 4.47 -20.74 2.00
C SER A 62 5.12 -20.69 0.61
N PRO A 63 6.17 -21.47 0.31
CA PRO A 63 6.74 -21.55 -1.04
C PRO A 63 5.72 -21.93 -2.13
N THR A 64 4.67 -22.65 -1.75
CA THR A 64 3.56 -23.07 -2.62
C THR A 64 2.34 -22.15 -2.54
N ALA A 65 2.42 -21.04 -1.81
CA ALA A 65 1.29 -20.12 -1.65
C ALA A 65 0.97 -19.42 -3.00
N PRO A 66 -0.30 -19.41 -3.42
CA PRO A 66 -0.68 -18.65 -4.62
C PRO A 66 -0.44 -17.15 -4.42
N THR A 67 -0.04 -16.49 -5.51
CA THR A 67 0.17 -15.04 -5.53
C THR A 67 -1.15 -14.31 -5.73
N VAL A 68 -1.43 -13.31 -4.90
CA VAL A 68 -2.61 -12.44 -5.03
C VAL A 68 -2.14 -11.01 -5.24
N VAL A 69 -2.62 -10.38 -6.31
CA VAL A 69 -2.39 -8.96 -6.61
C VAL A 69 -3.66 -8.19 -6.34
N MET A 70 -3.59 -7.12 -5.54
CA MET A 70 -4.77 -6.40 -5.04
C MET A 70 -4.80 -4.95 -5.54
N LEU A 71 -5.69 -4.64 -6.48
CA LEU A 71 -5.80 -3.34 -7.13
C LEU A 71 -6.85 -2.46 -6.44
N HIS A 72 -6.44 -1.32 -5.91
CA HIS A 72 -7.32 -0.34 -5.27
C HIS A 72 -8.21 0.39 -6.30
N GLY A 73 -9.24 1.07 -5.80
CA GLY A 73 -10.16 1.87 -6.62
C GLY A 73 -9.66 3.30 -6.88
N PHE A 74 -10.48 4.11 -7.55
CA PHE A 74 -10.23 5.54 -7.73
C PHE A 74 -10.10 6.23 -6.37
N VAL A 75 -9.18 7.20 -6.24
CA VAL A 75 -8.78 7.87 -4.97
C VAL A 75 -8.30 6.94 -3.85
N GLY A 76 -8.10 5.66 -4.15
CA GLY A 76 -7.60 4.67 -3.21
C GLY A 76 -6.08 4.58 -3.18
N SER A 77 -5.61 3.64 -2.37
CA SER A 77 -4.20 3.26 -2.23
C SER A 77 -4.09 1.83 -1.68
N LYS A 78 -2.88 1.28 -1.64
CA LYS A 78 -2.57 -0.06 -1.10
C LYS A 78 -3.07 -0.25 0.34
N GLU A 79 -3.16 0.82 1.13
CA GLU A 79 -3.65 0.80 2.51
C GLU A 79 -5.10 0.29 2.61
N ASN A 80 -5.92 0.47 1.56
CA ASN A 80 -7.31 -0.01 1.54
C ASN A 80 -7.41 -1.53 1.74
N TRP A 81 -6.36 -2.27 1.41
CA TRP A 81 -6.35 -3.73 1.47
C TRP A 81 -5.80 -4.30 2.78
N TYR A 82 -5.22 -3.50 3.67
CA TYR A 82 -4.55 -4.03 4.88
C TYR A 82 -5.45 -4.83 5.81
N PRO A 83 -6.73 -4.46 6.04
CA PRO A 83 -7.65 -5.28 6.83
C PRO A 83 -7.83 -6.69 6.24
N LEU A 84 -8.01 -6.79 4.92
CA LEU A 84 -8.14 -8.07 4.22
C LEU A 84 -6.82 -8.84 4.19
N ALA A 85 -5.71 -8.15 3.89
CA ALA A 85 -4.38 -8.75 3.87
C ALA A 85 -4.02 -9.41 5.21
N ARG A 86 -4.45 -8.82 6.33
CA ARG A 86 -4.29 -9.43 7.66
C ARG A 86 -5.03 -10.76 7.79
N ALA A 87 -6.25 -10.87 7.25
CA ALA A 87 -7.00 -12.12 7.26
C ALA A 87 -6.37 -13.19 6.34
N LEU A 88 -5.67 -12.78 5.28
CA LEU A 88 -5.03 -13.66 4.30
C LEU A 88 -3.56 -14.00 4.61
N ARG A 89 -2.97 -13.34 5.62
CA ARG A 89 -1.56 -13.45 5.99
C ARG A 89 -1.12 -14.90 6.17
N GLY A 90 0.01 -15.26 5.58
CA GLY A 90 0.63 -16.58 5.67
C GLY A 90 0.05 -17.64 4.72
N ARG A 91 -1.18 -17.45 4.24
CA ARG A 91 -1.85 -18.36 3.28
C ARG A 91 -1.56 -18.01 1.83
N TYR A 92 -1.28 -16.73 1.55
CA TYR A 92 -1.06 -16.19 0.21
C TYR A 92 0.23 -15.35 0.16
N ARG A 93 0.85 -15.32 -1.02
CA ARG A 93 1.86 -14.32 -1.36
C ARG A 93 1.15 -13.07 -1.85
N LEU A 94 1.07 -12.04 -1.01
CA LEU A 94 0.33 -10.82 -1.31
C LEU A 94 1.23 -9.78 -1.96
N LEU A 95 0.75 -9.15 -3.03
CA LEU A 95 1.33 -7.98 -3.69
C LEU A 95 0.24 -6.91 -3.79
N ILE A 96 0.43 -5.78 -3.12
CA ILE A 96 -0.60 -4.75 -2.97
C ILE A 96 -0.01 -3.42 -3.45
N PRO A 97 -0.10 -3.13 -4.76
CA PRO A 97 0.46 -1.92 -5.33
C PRO A 97 -0.39 -0.69 -5.06
N ASP A 98 0.27 0.47 -4.97
CA ASP A 98 -0.32 1.71 -5.44
C ASP A 98 -0.22 1.72 -6.97
N LEU A 99 -1.33 1.95 -7.66
CA LEU A 99 -1.33 2.08 -9.12
C LEU A 99 -0.54 3.33 -9.53
N PRO A 100 0.20 3.34 -10.66
CA PRO A 100 0.82 4.53 -11.21
C PRO A 100 -0.17 5.68 -11.30
N GLY A 101 0.27 6.87 -10.89
CA GLY A 101 -0.60 8.03 -10.72
C GLY A 101 -1.29 8.12 -9.34
N TRP A 102 -1.17 7.12 -8.47
CA TRP A 102 -1.83 7.07 -7.16
C TRP A 102 -0.85 6.72 -6.03
N GLY A 103 -1.22 7.07 -4.79
CA GLY A 103 -0.46 6.74 -3.59
C GLY A 103 0.99 7.20 -3.65
N GLU A 104 1.91 6.29 -3.37
CA GLU A 104 3.36 6.53 -3.39
C GLU A 104 4.02 6.15 -4.73
N SER A 105 3.27 5.53 -5.64
CA SER A 105 3.73 5.22 -6.99
C SER A 105 3.88 6.47 -7.83
N GLU A 106 4.81 6.43 -8.79
CA GLU A 106 5.13 7.58 -9.62
C GLU A 106 3.91 8.07 -10.42
N ARG A 107 3.75 9.40 -10.44
CA ARG A 107 2.85 10.10 -11.34
C ARG A 107 3.67 10.92 -12.32
N ARG A 108 3.40 10.72 -13.60
CA ARG A 108 4.00 11.47 -14.71
C ARG A 108 2.94 12.31 -15.40
N SER A 109 3.28 13.54 -15.76
CA SER A 109 2.37 14.48 -16.41
C SER A 109 2.10 14.13 -17.88
N ASP A 110 2.99 13.38 -18.52
CA ASP A 110 2.91 12.93 -19.92
C ASP A 110 2.20 11.58 -20.09
N ALA A 111 1.79 10.95 -18.99
CA ALA A 111 1.20 9.61 -19.00
C ALA A 111 -0.34 9.64 -19.02
N VAL A 112 -0.92 8.71 -19.78
CA VAL A 112 -2.37 8.42 -19.78
C VAL A 112 -2.68 7.35 -18.74
N TYR A 113 -3.71 7.58 -17.92
CA TYR A 113 -4.11 6.72 -16.79
C TYR A 113 -5.50 6.09 -16.98
N GLY A 114 -5.89 5.83 -18.23
CA GLY A 114 -7.10 5.10 -18.57
C GLY A 114 -7.00 3.61 -18.21
N PHE A 115 -8.13 2.90 -18.33
CA PHE A 115 -8.19 1.47 -18.03
C PHE A 115 -7.21 0.63 -18.86
N PRO A 116 -7.11 0.78 -20.20
CA PRO A 116 -6.17 -0.02 -21.00
C PRO A 116 -4.71 0.22 -20.61
N GLU A 117 -4.33 1.48 -20.37
CA GLU A 117 -2.95 1.82 -20.02
C GLU A 117 -2.61 1.33 -18.60
N GLN A 118 -3.56 1.41 -17.66
CA GLN A 118 -3.35 0.83 -16.33
C GLN A 118 -3.29 -0.70 -16.37
N ALA A 119 -4.11 -1.36 -17.19
CA ALA A 119 -4.06 -2.81 -17.36
C ALA A 119 -2.71 -3.28 -17.92
N ALA A 120 -2.20 -2.60 -18.95
CA ALA A 120 -0.87 -2.87 -19.50
C ALA A 120 0.24 -2.67 -18.45
N ARG A 121 0.14 -1.61 -17.64
CA ARG A 121 1.04 -1.34 -16.51
C ARG A 121 0.98 -2.44 -15.44
N VAL A 122 -0.22 -2.87 -15.04
CA VAL A 122 -0.42 -3.97 -14.09
C VAL A 122 0.16 -5.28 -14.64
N SER A 123 -0.03 -5.57 -15.93
CA SER A 123 0.56 -6.74 -16.58
C SER A 123 2.09 -6.73 -16.47
N ALA A 124 2.74 -5.60 -16.76
CA ALA A 124 4.19 -5.47 -16.62
C ALA A 124 4.67 -5.59 -15.16
N PHE A 125 3.92 -5.03 -14.21
CA PHE A 125 4.19 -5.19 -12.79
C PHE A 125 4.10 -6.66 -12.34
N ILE A 126 3.09 -7.40 -12.82
CA ILE A 126 2.94 -8.83 -12.56
C ILE A 126 4.11 -9.61 -13.18
N ALA A 127 4.47 -9.33 -14.43
CA ALA A 127 5.59 -9.98 -15.10
C ALA A 127 6.93 -9.78 -14.36
N ALA A 128 7.14 -8.59 -13.79
CA ALA A 128 8.35 -8.30 -13.01
C ALA A 128 8.42 -9.06 -11.67
N LEU A 129 7.28 -9.39 -11.06
CA LEU A 129 7.21 -9.95 -9.70
C LEU A 129 6.76 -11.41 -9.65
N SER A 130 6.11 -11.92 -10.69
CA SER A 130 5.61 -13.29 -10.81
C SER A 130 5.76 -13.79 -12.25
N PRO A 131 6.98 -13.79 -12.83
CA PRO A 131 7.20 -14.09 -14.25
C PRO A 131 6.78 -15.51 -14.65
N GLU A 132 6.87 -16.46 -13.72
CA GLU A 132 6.74 -17.90 -14.02
C GLU A 132 5.42 -18.51 -13.53
N ALA A 133 4.59 -17.75 -12.80
CA ALA A 133 3.42 -18.27 -12.13
C ALA A 133 2.19 -17.36 -12.30
N PRO A 134 1.00 -17.94 -12.54
CA PRO A 134 -0.23 -17.17 -12.59
C PRO A 134 -0.52 -16.50 -11.24
N VAL A 135 -1.29 -15.42 -11.31
CA VAL A 135 -1.73 -14.68 -10.12
C VAL A 135 -3.25 -14.67 -10.02
N ILE A 136 -3.75 -14.58 -8.80
CA ILE A 136 -5.13 -14.20 -8.53
C ILE A 136 -5.18 -12.67 -8.53
N LEU A 137 -5.91 -12.08 -9.48
CA LEU A 137 -6.06 -10.63 -9.56
C LEU A 137 -7.36 -10.21 -8.88
N LEU A 138 -7.24 -9.42 -7.81
CA LEU A 138 -8.37 -8.90 -7.05
C LEU A 138 -8.46 -7.39 -7.27
N GLY A 139 -9.63 -6.92 -7.72
CA GLY A 139 -9.85 -5.50 -7.99
C GLY A 139 -11.09 -4.97 -7.29
N HIS A 140 -11.02 -3.74 -6.77
CA HIS A 140 -12.17 -3.03 -6.20
C HIS A 140 -12.50 -1.77 -7.03
N SER A 141 -13.77 -1.59 -7.42
CA SER A 141 -14.23 -0.44 -8.20
C SER A 141 -13.39 -0.25 -9.49
N MET A 142 -12.72 0.89 -9.68
CA MET A 142 -11.75 1.11 -10.78
C MET A 142 -10.72 -0.02 -10.88
N GLY A 143 -10.20 -0.53 -9.77
CA GLY A 143 -9.28 -1.68 -9.79
C GLY A 143 -9.92 -2.95 -10.33
N GLY A 144 -11.24 -3.11 -10.15
CA GLY A 144 -12.02 -4.19 -10.77
C GLY A 144 -12.15 -4.01 -12.28
N GLY A 145 -12.41 -2.77 -12.74
CA GLY A 145 -12.44 -2.45 -14.16
C GLY A 145 -11.08 -2.59 -14.86
N ILE A 146 -9.96 -2.40 -14.15
CA ILE A 146 -8.60 -2.66 -14.67
C ILE A 146 -8.33 -4.19 -14.77
N ALA A 147 -8.96 -4.99 -13.92
CA ALA A 147 -8.72 -6.42 -13.81
C ALA A 147 -9.57 -7.29 -14.76
N ALA A 148 -10.67 -6.76 -15.29
CA ALA A 148 -11.63 -7.46 -16.15
C ALA A 148 -11.21 -7.41 -17.62
#